data_AF-A0ABD3ANH3-F1
#
_entry.id   AF-A0ABD3ANH3-F1
#
_cell.length_a   1.000
_cell.length_b   1.000
_cell.length_c   1.000
_cell.angle_alpha   90.00
_cell.angle_beta   90.00
_cell.angle_gamma   90.00
#
_symmetry.space_group_name_H-M   'P 1'
#
loop_
_entity.id
_entity.type
_entity.pdbx_description
1 polymer ?
#
loop_
_entity_poly.entity_id
_entity_poly.type
_entity_poly.pdbx_seq_one_letter_code
_entity_poly.pdbx_strand_id
1 'polypeptide(L)'
;MEKLDNDPNFVSLRKYYAYKLQIRDDDEYFLLHFACLLQQYIVDMYVKLETQRLDFFRSRQEEIRQEFLLRIADAVATGETEGSKIGQRIILLSTFIGGPRNMKSKYIVAMTLV
;
A
#
# COMPACT_ATOMS: atom_id res chain seq x y z
N MET A 1 -5.11 -14.94 -3.46
CA MET A 1 -4.49 -14.36 -2.25
C MET A 1 -5.17 -14.84 -0.97
N GLU A 2 -6.50 -14.84 -0.85
CA GLU A 2 -7.20 -15.37 0.35
C GLU A 2 -6.96 -16.87 0.62
N LYS A 3 -6.71 -17.67 -0.42
CA LYS A 3 -6.47 -19.11 -0.26
C LYS A 3 -5.07 -19.47 0.24
N LEU A 4 -4.11 -18.53 0.23
CA LEU A 4 -2.74 -18.76 0.71
C LEU A 4 -2.51 -18.19 2.12
N ASP A 5 -3.31 -17.22 2.56
CA ASP A 5 -3.15 -16.60 3.89
C ASP A 5 -3.63 -17.53 5.04
N ASN A 6 -4.36 -18.60 4.73
CA ASN A 6 -4.85 -19.60 5.68
C ASN A 6 -3.94 -20.84 5.82
N ASP A 7 -2.86 -20.94 5.05
CA ASP A 7 -1.88 -22.01 5.22
C ASP A 7 -0.88 -21.65 6.32
N PRO A 8 -0.68 -22.48 7.36
CA PRO A 8 0.26 -22.18 8.45
C PRO A 8 1.72 -22.08 7.99
N ASN A 9 2.02 -22.52 6.77
CA ASN A 9 3.34 -22.46 6.15
C ASN A 9 3.55 -21.26 5.22
N PHE A 10 2.52 -20.43 4.99
CA PHE A 10 2.63 -19.27 4.12
C PHE A 10 3.02 -18.02 4.91
N VAL A 11 4.26 -17.60 4.75
CA VAL A 11 4.76 -16.35 5.34
C VAL A 11 4.68 -15.25 4.30
N SER A 12 3.92 -14.19 4.59
CA SER A 12 3.89 -13.02 3.71
C SER A 12 5.28 -12.38 3.65
N LEU A 13 5.62 -11.83 2.47
CA LEU A 13 6.92 -11.17 2.25
C LEU A 13 7.23 -10.15 3.35
N ARG A 14 6.24 -9.35 3.75
CA ARG A 14 6.33 -8.40 4.86
C ARG A 14 6.72 -9.05 6.19
N LYS A 15 6.08 -10.18 6.55
CA LYS A 15 6.38 -10.91 7.81
C LYS A 15 7.79 -11.49 7.78
N TYR A 16 8.18 -12.12 6.66
CA TYR A 16 9.51 -12.69 6.48
C TYR A 16 10.62 -11.66 6.66
N TYR A 17 10.41 -10.49 6.08
CA TYR A 17 11.39 -9.44 6.13
C TYR A 17 11.43 -8.68 7.46
N ALA A 18 10.28 -8.49 8.11
CA ALA A 18 10.23 -7.96 9.47
C ALA A 18 11.00 -8.87 10.44
N TYR A 19 10.86 -10.19 10.26
CA TYR A 19 11.62 -11.18 11.02
C TYR A 19 13.14 -11.04 10.80
N LYS A 20 13.58 -10.84 9.56
CA LYS A 20 15.01 -10.62 9.25
C LYS A 20 15.61 -9.33 9.80
N LEU A 21 14.79 -8.31 10.02
CA LEU A 21 15.22 -7.00 10.56
C LEU A 21 15.18 -6.96 12.10
N GLN A 22 14.53 -7.93 12.74
CA GLN A 22 14.36 -7.94 14.19
C GLN A 22 15.69 -8.29 14.89
N ILE A 23 16.12 -7.41 15.81
CA ILE A 23 17.26 -7.65 16.69
C ILE A 23 16.81 -8.60 17.81
N ARG A 24 17.58 -9.65 18.06
CA ARG A 24 17.40 -10.62 19.17
C ARG A 24 18.75 -10.75 19.91
N ASP A 25 18.85 -11.55 20.95
CA ASP A 25 20.13 -11.70 21.68
C ASP A 25 20.94 -12.94 21.23
N ASP A 26 20.30 -13.91 20.56
CA ASP A 26 20.89 -15.22 20.26
C ASP A 26 21.54 -15.36 18.86
N ASP A 27 21.31 -14.43 17.93
CA ASP A 27 21.76 -14.53 16.53
C ASP A 27 22.86 -13.49 16.20
N GLU A 28 23.92 -13.88 15.47
CA GLU A 28 24.92 -12.92 14.95
C GLU A 28 24.37 -12.17 13.72
N TYR A 29 23.97 -10.92 13.90
CA TYR A 29 23.45 -10.07 12.81
C TYR A 29 24.55 -9.42 11.98
N PHE A 30 25.19 -10.21 11.10
CA PHE A 30 26.13 -9.63 10.12
C PHE A 30 25.48 -8.51 9.31
N LEU A 31 24.23 -8.68 8.89
CA LEU A 31 23.52 -7.71 8.06
C LEU A 31 23.22 -6.37 8.78
N LEU A 32 23.07 -6.38 10.12
CA LEU A 32 22.84 -5.17 10.93
C LEU A 32 24.14 -4.43 11.25
N HIS A 33 25.29 -5.09 11.17
CA HIS A 33 26.61 -4.48 11.42
C HIS A 33 27.13 -3.64 10.24
N PHE A 34 26.71 -3.92 9.01
CA PHE A 34 27.17 -3.20 7.82
C PHE A 34 26.26 -2.02 7.49
N ALA A 35 26.67 -0.79 7.80
CA ALA A 35 25.85 0.42 7.61
C ALA A 35 25.35 0.63 6.15
N CYS A 36 26.25 0.69 5.17
CA CYS A 36 25.86 0.92 3.77
C CYS A 36 25.14 -0.28 3.14
N LEU A 37 25.56 -1.50 3.48
CA LEU A 37 24.94 -2.72 2.95
C LEU A 37 23.52 -2.90 3.51
N LEU A 38 23.31 -2.53 4.78
CA LEU A 38 21.98 -2.50 5.40
C LEU A 38 21.07 -1.49 4.70
N GLN A 39 21.57 -0.29 4.39
CA GLN A 39 20.76 0.71 3.68
C GLN A 39 20.34 0.19 2.29
N GLN A 40 21.26 -0.40 1.53
CA GLN A 40 20.94 -1.00 0.24
C GLN A 40 19.94 -2.14 0.38
N TYR A 41 20.13 -3.00 1.39
CA TYR A 41 19.23 -4.10 1.69
C TYR A 41 17.82 -3.59 1.95
N ILE A 42 17.64 -2.62 2.86
CA ILE A 42 16.34 -2.04 3.21
C ILE A 42 15.63 -1.44 2.00
N VAL A 43 16.36 -0.73 1.13
CA VAL A 43 15.78 -0.12 -0.07
C VAL A 43 15.32 -1.18 -1.07
N ASP A 44 16.13 -2.20 -1.36
CA ASP A 44 15.77 -3.32 -2.24
C ASP A 44 14.52 -4.07 -1.73
N MET A 45 14.52 -4.32 -0.42
CA MET A 45 13.42 -4.87 0.33
C MET A 45 12.11 -4.08 0.20
N TYR A 46 12.19 -2.77 0.35
CA TYR A 46 11.06 -1.87 0.21
C TYR A 46 10.47 -1.90 -1.21
N VAL A 47 11.34 -1.88 -2.23
CA VAL A 47 10.90 -1.96 -3.64
C VAL A 47 10.15 -3.27 -3.92
N LYS A 48 10.62 -4.40 -3.38
CA LYS A 48 9.92 -5.69 -3.52
C LYS A 48 8.53 -5.68 -2.89
N LEU A 49 8.42 -5.12 -1.68
CA LEU A 49 7.15 -5.01 -0.97
C LEU A 49 6.17 -4.10 -1.71
N GLU A 50 6.63 -2.95 -2.20
CA GLU A 50 5.79 -2.01 -2.95
C GLU A 50 5.37 -2.57 -4.31
N THR A 51 6.24 -3.31 -4.99
CA THR A 51 5.89 -4.00 -6.24
C THR A 51 4.74 -5.00 -6.00
N GLN A 52 4.84 -5.83 -4.96
CA GLN A 52 3.76 -6.75 -4.57
C GLN A 52 2.45 -6.02 -4.24
N ARG A 53 2.52 -4.86 -3.57
CA ARG A 53 1.35 -4.02 -3.29
C ARG A 53 0.72 -3.46 -4.55
N LEU A 54 1.52 -2.97 -5.50
CA LEU A 54 1.03 -2.48 -6.78
C LEU A 54 0.37 -3.59 -7.60
N ASP A 55 0.96 -4.78 -7.61
CA ASP A 55 0.37 -5.95 -8.28
C ASP A 55 -0.96 -6.37 -7.65
N PHE A 56 -1.10 -6.24 -6.33
CA PHE A 56 -2.37 -6.44 -5.65
C PHE A 56 -3.45 -5.45 -6.13
N PHE A 57 -3.13 -4.16 -6.20
CA PHE A 57 -4.07 -3.14 -6.73
C PHE A 57 -4.37 -3.34 -8.22
N ARG A 58 -3.42 -3.87 -8.98
CA ARG A 58 -3.60 -4.18 -10.40
C ARG A 58 -4.54 -5.36 -10.62
N SER A 59 -4.42 -6.41 -9.82
CA SER A 59 -5.21 -7.64 -9.94
C SER A 59 -6.63 -7.50 -9.40
N ARG A 60 -6.85 -6.73 -8.33
CA ARG A 60 -8.18 -6.52 -7.71
C ARG A 60 -8.90 -5.26 -8.20
N GLN A 61 -8.52 -4.74 -9.35
CA GLN A 61 -9.02 -3.46 -9.82
C GLN A 61 -10.53 -3.50 -10.15
N GLU A 62 -11.10 -4.67 -10.48
CA GLU A 62 -12.54 -4.81 -10.72
C GLU A 62 -13.37 -4.60 -9.45
N GLU A 63 -12.97 -5.24 -8.35
CA GLU A 63 -13.58 -5.06 -7.02
C GLU A 63 -13.47 -3.61 -6.55
N ILE A 64 -12.28 -3.02 -6.67
CA ILE A 64 -12.02 -1.61 -6.29
C ILE A 64 -12.87 -0.64 -7.12
N ARG A 65 -13.03 -0.93 -8.42
CA ARG A 65 -13.91 -0.14 -9.30
C ARG A 65 -15.37 -0.25 -8.90
N GLN A 66 -15.85 -1.45 -8.54
CA GLN A 66 -17.23 -1.63 -8.08
C GLN A 66 -17.49 -0.86 -6.78
N GLU A 67 -16.62 -0.98 -5.79
CA GLU A 67 -16.72 -0.23 -4.53
C GLU A 67 -16.66 1.29 -4.78
N PHE A 68 -15.78 1.73 -5.68
CA PHE A 68 -15.66 3.14 -6.05
C PHE A 68 -16.89 3.67 -6.79
N LEU A 69 -17.44 2.91 -7.72
CA LEU A 69 -18.66 3.26 -8.45
C LEU A 69 -19.88 3.30 -7.53
N LEU A 70 -20.00 2.34 -6.60
CA LEU A 70 -21.05 2.34 -5.58
C LEU A 70 -20.97 3.62 -4.73
N ARG A 71 -19.77 3.94 -4.21
CA ARG A 71 -19.54 5.18 -3.45
C ARG A 71 -19.83 6.44 -4.26
N ILE A 72 -19.54 6.46 -5.55
CA ILE A 72 -19.90 7.60 -6.42
C ILE A 72 -21.41 7.67 -6.56
N ALA A 73 -22.09 6.55 -6.82
CA ALA A 73 -23.54 6.52 -6.94
C ALA A 73 -24.21 7.05 -5.65
N ASP A 74 -23.69 6.67 -4.48
CA ASP A 74 -24.15 7.17 -3.19
C ASP A 74 -23.86 8.67 -3.00
N ALA A 75 -22.68 9.15 -3.44
CA ALA A 75 -22.31 10.58 -3.40
C ALA A 75 -23.16 11.44 -4.36
N VAL A 76 -23.51 10.90 -5.53
CA VAL A 76 -24.41 11.55 -6.49
C VAL A 76 -25.84 11.58 -5.93
N ALA A 77 -26.29 10.51 -5.27
CA ALA A 77 -27.58 10.48 -4.59
C ALA A 77 -27.68 11.53 -3.46
N THR A 78 -26.55 11.93 -2.88
CA THR A 78 -26.46 13.00 -1.86
C THR A 78 -26.28 14.41 -2.45
N GLY A 79 -26.26 14.55 -3.79
CA GLY A 79 -26.36 15.85 -4.48
C GLY A 79 -25.04 16.47 -4.93
N GLU A 80 -23.90 15.77 -4.87
CA GLU A 80 -22.62 16.28 -5.36
C GLU A 80 -22.50 16.09 -6.89
N THR A 81 -22.67 17.16 -7.66
CA THR A 81 -22.75 17.17 -9.13
C THR A 81 -21.45 17.61 -9.84
N GLU A 82 -20.29 17.13 -9.41
CA GLU A 82 -18.99 17.45 -10.05
C GLU A 82 -18.41 16.20 -10.74
N GLY A 83 -18.82 15.95 -11.99
CA GLY A 83 -18.43 14.78 -12.80
C GLY A 83 -17.05 14.85 -13.48
N SER A 84 -16.16 15.74 -13.06
CA SER A 84 -14.96 16.14 -13.82
C SER A 84 -13.81 15.09 -13.84
N LYS A 85 -14.01 13.86 -13.35
CA LYS A 85 -12.94 12.85 -13.21
C LYS A 85 -13.28 11.44 -13.71
N ILE A 86 -14.16 11.35 -14.70
CA ILE A 86 -14.48 10.07 -15.35
C ILE A 86 -13.32 9.71 -16.31
N GLY A 87 -12.54 8.65 -16.00
CA GLY A 87 -11.59 8.09 -16.97
C GLY A 87 -10.25 7.49 -16.49
N GLN A 88 -10.04 7.14 -15.21
CA GLN A 88 -8.76 6.50 -14.81
C GLN A 88 -8.78 4.97 -14.95
N ARG A 89 -7.85 4.44 -15.77
CA ARG A 89 -7.67 2.99 -16.03
C ARG A 89 -7.24 2.20 -14.79
N ILE A 90 -6.55 2.82 -13.83
CA ILE A 90 -6.12 2.19 -12.58
C ILE A 90 -6.42 3.19 -11.46
N ILE A 91 -7.25 2.78 -10.51
CA ILE A 91 -7.60 3.58 -9.34
C ILE A 91 -6.69 3.13 -8.20
N LEU A 92 -5.91 4.07 -7.66
CA LEU A 92 -5.19 3.89 -6.40
C LEU A 92 -6.01 4.53 -5.28
N LEU A 93 -6.30 3.77 -4.23
CA LEU A 93 -6.98 4.31 -3.05
C LEU A 93 -6.13 5.39 -2.35
N SER A 94 -6.77 6.25 -1.56
CA SER A 94 -6.06 7.25 -0.73
C SER A 94 -5.19 6.63 0.35
N THR A 95 -5.38 5.34 0.65
CA THR A 95 -4.55 4.57 1.59
C THR A 95 -3.16 4.26 1.05
N PHE A 96 -2.95 4.38 -0.27
CA PHE A 96 -1.63 4.18 -0.88
C PHE A 96 -0.72 5.38 -0.60
N ILE A 97 0.26 5.17 0.27
CA ILE A 97 1.21 6.20 0.69
C ILE A 97 2.07 6.60 -0.52
N GLY A 98 2.29 7.91 -0.72
CA GLY A 98 3.00 8.45 -1.88
C GLY A 98 2.17 8.56 -3.17
N GLY A 99 0.93 8.06 -3.20
CA GLY A 99 0.04 8.24 -4.33
C GLY A 99 -0.49 9.69 -4.47
N PRO A 100 -0.92 10.10 -5.68
CA PRO A 100 -1.42 11.47 -5.92
C PRO A 100 -2.66 11.79 -5.07
N ARG A 101 -3.54 10.80 -4.86
CA ARG A 101 -4.75 10.95 -4.03
C ARG A 101 -4.41 11.11 -2.54
N ASN A 102 -3.45 10.34 -2.03
CA ASN A 102 -2.97 10.44 -0.65
C ASN A 102 -2.32 11.80 -0.39
N MET A 103 -1.46 12.28 -1.30
CA MET A 103 -0.84 13.60 -1.17
C MET A 103 -1.87 14.72 -1.16
N LYS A 104 -2.86 14.68 -2.08
CA LYS A 104 -3.94 15.67 -2.09
C LYS A 104 -4.76 15.64 -0.79
N SER A 105 -5.07 14.44 -0.29
CA SER A 105 -5.82 14.30 0.98
C SER A 105 -5.06 14.89 2.15
N LYS A 106 -3.75 14.60 2.26
CA LYS A 106 -2.89 15.16 3.33
C LYS A 106 -2.78 16.68 3.24
N TYR A 107 -2.67 17.22 2.03
CA TYR A 107 -2.64 18.66 1.81
C TYR A 107 -3.92 19.34 2.30
N ILE A 108 -5.09 18.79 1.93
CA ILE A 108 -6.38 19.33 2.39
C ILE A 108 -6.52 19.23 3.91
N VAL A 109 -6.17 18.08 4.50
CA VAL A 109 -6.22 17.89 5.97
C VAL A 109 -5.33 18.91 6.69
N ALA A 110 -4.14 19.17 6.16
CA ALA A 110 -3.25 20.18 6.72
C ALA A 110 -3.84 21.60 6.62
N MET A 111 -4.50 21.95 5.51
CA MET A 111 -5.19 23.23 5.36
C MET A 111 -6.37 23.39 6.33
N THR A 112 -7.11 22.30 6.59
CA THR A 112 -8.30 22.34 7.47
C THR A 112 -7.97 22.29 8.95
N LEU A 113 -6.74 21.90 9.31
CA LEU A 113 -6.26 21.88 10.70
C LEU A 113 -5.72 23.23 11.17
N VAL A 114 -5.56 24.19 10.26
CA VAL A 114 -5.19 25.59 10.55
C VAL A 114 -6.45 26.39 10.86
#